data_AF-A0A1S3PYK2-F1
#
_entry.id   AF-A0A1S3PYK2-F1
#
_cell.length_a   1.000
_cell.length_b   1.000
_cell.length_c   1.000
_cell.angle_alpha   90.00
_cell.angle_beta   90.00
_cell.angle_gamma   90.00
#
_symmetry.space_group_name_H-M   'P 1'
#
loop_
_entity.id
_entity.type
_entity.pdbx_description
1 polymer ?
#
loop_
_entity_poly.entity_id
_entity_poly.type
_entity_poly.pdbx_seq_one_letter_code
_entity_poly.pdbx_strand_id
1 'polypeptide(L)'
;MEGFLQRCRAALKTSGSSCKTVVPVLNIPRAEFPLRSDSVFLLKESGVPQEALVFRDEVDLAGLYRAKRLVLSLVDHNVLPSADIDLEEAVVEVIDHHHLERTPSTSCSVTMETVGSCATLVTEYIHHKAPEVLDRQVAQLLYGAIVLDCVNMAPEAGKVTPKDSHLACLLESRFPSLPPRGTLFQSLQSAKFDISGLSTEQILLKDMKAVSRGDLRLAVSAVYMTLDMFLQRKSLQRELCEFCHKHRFGAVVAMTISFNERSEPHRQLAVYSSSTLYREEVSQALEKARNPSLCISPMSSPFNDIKSYLQGNALASRKKVLPILKDFLKEWDKKQVHCGEAEDFEELDNHFDPTGSLGIDGDARPHCFSASRHHRRRLLGAEDYGTEEDFQVPATPMNSLVEGCPLDAGLPQISAEAILEKFSYMVGEAGENKDVSWPGDQ
;
A
#
# COMPACT_ATOMS: atom_id res chain seq x y z
N MET A 1 22.27 12.30 -10.82
CA MET A 1 22.32 12.06 -9.37
C MET A 1 23.59 12.55 -8.65
N GLU A 2 24.81 12.23 -9.12
CA GLU A 2 26.08 12.78 -8.59
C GLU A 2 26.04 14.30 -8.47
N GLY A 3 25.50 14.98 -9.48
CA GLY A 3 25.21 16.41 -9.43
C GLY A 3 24.07 16.82 -8.48
N PHE A 4 23.02 16.02 -8.31
CA PHE A 4 21.85 16.34 -7.48
C PHE A 4 22.21 16.41 -6.00
N LEU A 5 22.86 15.39 -5.45
CA LEU A 5 23.25 15.38 -4.02
C LEU A 5 24.48 16.27 -3.74
N GLN A 6 25.41 16.40 -4.68
CA GLN A 6 26.53 17.34 -4.57
C GLN A 6 26.04 18.79 -4.59
N ARG A 7 25.00 19.11 -5.40
CA ARG A 7 24.38 20.44 -5.48
C ARG A 7 23.39 20.71 -4.35
N CYS A 8 22.63 19.73 -3.86
CA CYS A 8 21.89 19.88 -2.60
C CYS A 8 22.85 20.14 -1.42
N ARG A 9 24.01 19.47 -1.37
CA ARG A 9 25.10 19.81 -0.43
C ARG A 9 25.66 21.21 -0.68
N ALA A 10 25.85 21.64 -1.93
CA ALA A 10 26.42 22.97 -2.25
C ALA A 10 25.46 24.12 -1.92
N ALA A 11 24.16 23.97 -2.22
CA ALA A 11 23.11 24.92 -1.91
C ALA A 11 22.86 25.05 -0.39
N LEU A 12 23.10 23.97 0.38
CA LEU A 12 23.02 24.00 1.85
C LEU A 12 24.34 24.45 2.53
N LYS A 13 25.49 24.39 1.83
CA LYS A 13 26.81 24.83 2.34
C LYS A 13 27.03 26.34 2.30
N THR A 14 26.15 27.12 1.67
CA THR A 14 26.22 28.59 1.65
C THR A 14 25.79 29.24 2.97
N SER A 15 25.26 28.45 3.91
CA SER A 15 24.99 28.87 5.29
C SER A 15 25.90 28.07 6.23
N GLY A 16 26.76 28.76 6.99
CA GLY A 16 27.77 28.19 7.91
C GLY A 16 27.22 27.43 9.12
N SER A 17 26.23 26.56 8.93
CA SER A 17 25.62 25.71 9.94
C SER A 17 26.03 24.26 9.75
N SER A 18 26.04 23.47 10.83
CA SER A 18 26.31 22.03 10.82
C SER A 18 25.64 21.35 9.62
N CYS A 19 26.40 20.67 8.77
CA CYS A 19 25.90 20.06 7.53
C CYS A 19 24.74 19.10 7.82
N LYS A 20 23.49 19.57 7.66
CA LYS A 20 22.29 18.73 7.76
C LYS A 20 22.30 17.77 6.57
N THR A 21 22.14 16.48 6.81
CA THR A 21 21.96 15.48 5.77
C THR A 21 20.48 15.30 5.50
N VAL A 22 20.06 15.45 4.25
CA VAL A 22 18.68 15.20 3.81
C VAL A 22 18.62 13.79 3.25
N VAL A 23 17.66 13.00 3.73
CA VAL A 23 17.47 11.59 3.37
C VAL A 23 16.04 11.43 2.85
N PRO A 24 15.82 11.20 1.53
CA PRO A 24 14.51 10.82 1.04
C PRO A 24 14.15 9.42 1.56
N VAL A 25 13.02 9.29 2.24
CA VAL A 25 12.54 8.03 2.80
C VAL A 25 11.22 7.68 2.12
N LEU A 26 11.14 6.51 1.51
CA LEU A 26 9.89 5.93 1.06
C LEU A 26 9.14 5.42 2.29
N ASN A 27 7.96 5.99 2.56
CA ASN A 27 7.19 5.70 3.78
C ASN A 27 6.44 4.35 3.72
N ILE A 28 7.17 3.28 3.40
CA ILE A 28 6.74 1.89 3.34
C ILE A 28 7.89 0.96 3.69
N PRO A 29 7.61 -0.29 4.12
CA PRO A 29 8.63 -1.32 4.25
C PRO A 29 9.28 -1.65 2.91
N ARG A 30 10.60 -1.94 2.89
CA ARG A 30 11.31 -2.36 1.66
C ARG A 30 10.62 -3.53 0.96
N ALA A 31 10.11 -4.50 1.73
CA ALA A 31 9.46 -5.69 1.19
C ALA A 31 8.18 -5.38 0.37
N GLU A 32 7.57 -4.21 0.57
CA GLU A 32 6.38 -3.76 -0.16
C GLU A 32 6.70 -2.95 -1.42
N PHE A 33 7.95 -2.54 -1.61
CA PHE A 33 8.36 -1.77 -2.79
C PHE A 33 8.05 -2.46 -4.13
N PRO A 34 8.25 -3.79 -4.29
CA PRO A 34 7.88 -4.49 -5.52
C PRO A 34 6.39 -4.39 -5.88
N LEU A 35 5.51 -4.08 -4.92
CA LEU A 35 4.07 -3.90 -5.18
C LEU A 35 3.78 -2.66 -6.03
N ARG A 36 4.69 -1.67 -6.02
CA ARG A 36 4.65 -0.44 -6.80
C ARG A 36 5.37 -0.62 -8.14
N SER A 37 4.86 -1.53 -8.96
CA SER A 37 5.46 -1.94 -10.24
C SER A 37 5.74 -0.76 -11.20
N ASP A 38 4.88 0.26 -11.20
CA ASP A 38 5.05 1.52 -11.94
C ASP A 38 6.23 2.35 -11.42
N SER A 39 6.36 2.49 -10.11
CA SER A 39 7.50 3.17 -9.47
C SER A 39 8.80 2.42 -9.73
N VAL A 40 8.78 1.09 -9.60
CA VAL A 40 9.92 0.21 -9.91
C VAL A 40 10.35 0.39 -11.36
N PHE A 41 9.40 0.39 -12.30
CA PHE A 41 9.65 0.64 -13.71
C PHE A 41 10.26 2.01 -13.95
N LEU A 42 9.64 3.09 -13.41
CA LEU A 42 10.11 4.45 -13.63
C LEU A 42 11.52 4.68 -13.08
N LEU A 43 11.82 4.15 -11.89
CA LEU A 43 13.14 4.25 -11.29
C LEU A 43 14.20 3.51 -12.11
N LYS A 44 13.86 2.32 -12.62
CA LYS A 44 14.73 1.56 -13.52
C LYS A 44 15.01 2.32 -14.83
N GLU A 45 13.97 2.84 -15.49
CA GLU A 45 14.09 3.63 -16.72
C GLU A 45 14.84 4.96 -16.49
N SER A 46 14.82 5.46 -15.26
CA SER A 46 15.57 6.65 -14.86
C SER A 46 17.00 6.32 -14.42
N GLY A 47 17.41 5.04 -14.39
CA GLY A 47 18.75 4.62 -13.95
C GLY A 47 19.00 4.83 -12.45
N VAL A 48 17.96 4.74 -11.62
CA VAL A 48 18.06 4.81 -10.15
C VAL A 48 18.10 3.39 -9.58
N PRO A 49 19.22 2.96 -8.97
CA PRO A 49 19.32 1.64 -8.34
C PRO A 49 18.40 1.54 -7.11
N GLN A 50 17.74 0.40 -6.95
CA GLN A 50 16.80 0.18 -5.82
C GLN A 50 17.52 0.07 -4.47
N GLU A 51 18.79 -0.33 -4.50
CA GLU A 51 19.68 -0.47 -3.35
C GLU A 51 19.95 0.89 -2.71
N ALA A 52 19.93 1.95 -3.52
CA ALA A 52 20.15 3.30 -3.04
C ALA A 52 18.94 3.86 -2.29
N LEU A 53 17.72 3.38 -2.57
CA LEU A 53 16.50 3.84 -1.90
C LEU A 53 16.54 3.53 -0.41
N VAL A 54 15.95 4.42 0.40
CA VAL A 54 15.80 4.26 1.84
C VAL A 54 14.32 4.09 2.17
N PHE A 55 13.99 3.09 2.97
CA PHE A 55 12.63 2.72 3.35
C PHE A 55 12.34 2.98 4.82
N ARG A 56 11.07 3.00 5.21
CA ARG A 56 10.63 3.35 6.57
C ARG A 56 11.13 2.38 7.64
N ASP A 57 11.26 1.10 7.29
CA ASP A 57 11.81 0.02 8.14
C ASP A 57 13.34 0.04 8.23
N GLU A 58 14.01 0.95 7.52
CA GLU A 58 15.46 1.11 7.53
C GLU A 58 15.92 2.32 8.36
N VAL A 59 14.99 3.12 8.89
CA VAL A 59 15.30 4.35 9.63
C VAL A 59 14.55 4.40 10.96
N ASP A 60 15.30 4.53 12.06
CA ASP A 60 14.74 4.76 13.41
C ASP A 60 14.41 6.25 13.63
N LEU A 61 13.28 6.69 13.06
CA LEU A 61 12.80 8.06 13.23
C LEU A 61 12.54 8.39 14.71
N ALA A 62 11.99 7.46 15.48
CA ALA A 62 11.72 7.65 16.91
C ALA A 62 13.02 7.85 17.72
N GLY A 63 14.07 7.08 17.43
CA GLY A 63 15.40 7.25 18.00
C GLY A 63 16.00 8.61 17.65
N LEU A 64 15.96 9.01 16.38
CA LEU A 64 16.46 10.31 15.92
C LEU A 64 15.71 11.48 16.57
N TYR A 65 14.39 11.35 16.73
CA TYR A 65 13.55 12.34 17.38
C TYR A 65 13.89 12.48 18.87
N ARG A 66 13.97 11.37 19.61
CA ARG A 66 14.41 11.38 21.02
C ARG A 66 15.79 11.99 21.20
N ALA A 67 16.69 11.78 20.24
CA ALA A 67 18.02 12.38 20.22
C ALA A 67 18.04 13.86 19.80
N LYS A 68 16.89 14.47 19.47
CA LYS A 68 16.75 15.84 18.95
C LYS A 68 17.56 16.10 17.68
N ARG A 69 17.67 15.08 16.84
CA ARG A 69 18.42 15.10 15.57
C ARG A 69 17.52 14.96 14.34
N LEU A 70 16.20 14.89 14.55
CA LEU A 70 15.22 14.72 13.48
C LEU A 70 14.58 16.05 13.09
N VAL A 71 14.46 16.25 11.78
CA VAL A 71 13.61 17.25 11.14
C VAL A 71 12.92 16.55 9.98
N LEU A 72 11.62 16.76 9.82
CA LEU A 72 10.79 16.11 8.81
C LEU A 72 10.21 17.14 7.83
N SER A 73 10.25 16.80 6.55
CA SER A 73 9.43 17.41 5.51
C SER A 73 8.49 16.35 4.97
N LEU A 74 7.17 16.62 4.96
CA LEU A 74 6.18 15.70 4.39
C LEU A 74 5.88 16.12 2.95
N VAL A 75 5.81 15.13 2.06
CA VAL A 75 5.51 15.31 0.65
C VAL A 75 4.42 14.33 0.26
N ASP A 76 3.41 14.77 -0.47
CA ASP A 76 2.27 13.96 -0.93
C ASP A 76 1.34 13.47 0.20
N HIS A 77 1.47 14.06 1.39
CA HIS A 77 0.58 13.92 2.54
C HIS A 77 0.84 15.06 3.54
N ASN A 78 -0.19 15.44 4.30
CA ASN A 78 -0.10 16.55 5.26
C ASN A 78 -0.21 16.15 6.74
N VAL A 79 -0.50 14.88 7.02
CA VAL A 79 -0.62 14.33 8.38
C VAL A 79 0.19 13.03 8.50
N LEU A 80 0.87 12.86 9.63
CA LEU A 80 1.58 11.62 9.95
C LEU A 80 0.58 10.50 10.27
N PRO A 81 0.90 9.23 9.92
CA PRO A 81 0.08 8.10 10.36
C PRO A 81 0.03 8.04 11.88
N SER A 82 -1.03 7.46 12.46
CA SER A 82 -1.22 7.43 13.92
C SER A 82 -0.05 6.80 14.69
N ALA A 83 0.68 5.88 14.07
CA ALA A 83 1.87 5.26 14.66
C ALA A 83 3.06 6.24 14.84
N ASP A 84 3.08 7.33 14.07
CA ASP A 84 4.15 8.33 14.05
C ASP A 84 3.69 9.69 14.61
N ILE A 85 2.52 9.75 15.27
CA ILE A 85 1.92 11.01 15.76
C ILE A 85 2.84 11.78 16.72
N ASP A 86 3.67 11.07 17.49
CA ASP A 86 4.63 11.66 18.42
C ASP A 86 5.76 12.43 17.71
N LEU A 87 5.94 12.25 16.40
CA LEU A 87 6.95 12.93 15.58
C LEU A 87 6.45 14.25 15.00
N GLU A 88 5.20 14.64 15.25
CA GLU A 88 4.54 15.80 14.64
C GLU A 88 5.30 17.12 14.90
N GLU A 89 5.92 17.27 16.08
CA GLU A 89 6.74 18.45 16.40
C GLU A 89 8.03 18.54 15.58
N ALA A 90 8.48 17.44 14.97
CA ALA A 90 9.65 17.43 14.09
C ALA A 90 9.31 17.88 12.66
N VAL A 91 8.03 18.00 12.30
CA VAL A 91 7.59 18.40 10.95
C VAL A 91 7.72 19.92 10.78
N VAL A 92 8.54 20.33 9.82
CA VAL A 92 8.82 21.76 9.53
C VAL A 92 8.36 22.22 8.16
N GLU A 93 8.07 21.29 7.25
CA GLU A 93 7.61 21.59 5.90
C GLU A 93 6.63 20.53 5.42
N VAL A 94 5.58 20.96 4.73
CA VAL A 94 4.60 20.10 4.05
C VAL A 94 4.41 20.63 2.62
N ILE A 95 4.51 19.74 1.64
CA ILE A 95 4.13 19.99 0.24
C ILE A 95 3.13 18.92 -0.15
N ASP A 96 1.88 19.28 -0.33
CA ASP A 96 0.83 18.28 -0.57
C ASP A 96 -0.31 18.88 -1.41
N HIS A 97 -1.05 18.01 -2.10
CA HIS A 97 -2.15 18.37 -3.00
C HIS A 97 -3.51 17.83 -2.54
N HIS A 98 -3.55 17.07 -1.44
CA HIS A 98 -4.77 16.56 -0.82
C HIS A 98 -5.52 17.63 -0.01
N HIS A 99 -6.65 17.26 0.59
CA HIS A 99 -7.34 18.14 1.54
C HIS A 99 -6.48 18.37 2.79
N LEU A 100 -6.50 19.60 3.29
CA LEU A 100 -5.77 19.96 4.51
C LEU A 100 -6.50 19.38 5.73
N GLU A 101 -5.91 18.37 6.33
CA GLU A 101 -6.37 17.72 7.56
C GLU A 101 -5.54 18.15 8.78
N ARG A 102 -4.34 18.70 8.53
CA ARG A 102 -3.43 19.20 9.55
C ARG A 102 -3.94 20.46 10.25
N THR A 103 -3.72 20.56 11.56
CA THR A 103 -3.93 21.81 12.31
C THR A 103 -2.86 22.86 11.93
N PRO A 104 -3.24 24.11 11.65
CA PRO A 104 -2.28 25.17 11.34
C PRO A 104 -1.24 25.35 12.46
N SER A 105 0.03 25.46 12.10
CA SER A 105 1.12 25.74 13.04
C SER A 105 2.07 26.78 12.46
N THR A 106 2.70 27.58 13.32
CA THR A 106 3.70 28.58 12.92
C THR A 106 5.10 27.98 12.70
N SER A 107 5.32 26.76 13.19
CA SER A 107 6.59 26.02 13.08
C SER A 107 6.72 25.21 11.79
N CYS A 108 5.62 25.03 11.04
CA CYS A 108 5.59 24.25 9.81
C CYS A 108 5.19 25.13 8.62
N SER A 109 6.04 25.21 7.60
CA SER A 109 5.68 25.80 6.31
C SER A 109 4.78 24.82 5.55
N VAL A 110 3.67 25.29 5.00
CA VAL A 110 2.69 24.43 4.32
C VAL A 110 2.43 24.99 2.92
N THR A 111 2.77 24.20 1.90
CA THR A 111 2.48 24.46 0.49
C THR A 111 1.38 23.51 0.05
N MET A 112 0.16 24.03 -0.11
CA MET A 112 -1.02 23.25 -0.49
C MET A 112 -1.70 23.87 -1.69
N GLU A 113 -1.95 23.07 -2.71
CA GLU A 113 -2.77 23.46 -3.85
C GLU A 113 -3.42 22.22 -4.45
N THR A 114 -4.70 22.31 -4.79
CA THR A 114 -5.42 21.21 -5.45
C THR A 114 -4.98 21.11 -6.91
N VAL A 115 -3.98 20.26 -7.14
CA VAL A 115 -3.46 19.89 -8.47
C VAL A 115 -3.56 18.38 -8.68
N GLY A 116 -3.36 17.91 -9.91
CA GLY A 116 -3.47 16.49 -10.23
C GLY A 116 -2.36 15.62 -9.63
N SER A 117 -1.17 16.19 -9.38
CA SER A 117 -0.03 15.48 -8.76
C SER A 117 0.74 16.36 -7.78
N CYS A 118 1.12 15.84 -6.62
CA CYS A 118 2.07 16.53 -5.74
C CYS A 118 3.42 16.82 -6.43
N ALA A 119 3.83 15.97 -7.39
CA ALA A 119 5.04 16.20 -8.19
C ALA A 119 4.97 17.50 -9.02
N THR A 120 3.78 18.00 -9.34
CA THR A 120 3.59 19.33 -9.95
C THR A 120 4.08 20.44 -9.01
N LEU A 121 3.69 20.37 -7.73
CA LEU A 121 4.11 21.36 -6.71
C LEU A 121 5.60 21.27 -6.42
N VAL A 122 6.14 20.04 -6.34
CA VAL A 122 7.58 19.81 -6.19
C VAL A 122 8.36 20.38 -7.38
N THR A 123 7.85 20.18 -8.61
CA THR A 123 8.48 20.73 -9.83
C THR A 123 8.50 22.25 -9.79
N GLU A 124 7.38 22.89 -9.44
CA GLU A 124 7.30 24.34 -9.29
C GLU A 124 8.26 24.86 -8.20
N TYR A 125 8.30 24.19 -7.04
CA TYR A 125 9.19 24.53 -5.94
C TYR A 125 10.65 24.51 -6.38
N ILE A 126 11.08 23.44 -7.04
CA ILE A 126 12.46 23.31 -7.53
C ILE A 126 12.73 24.34 -8.62
N HIS A 127 11.80 24.54 -9.56
CA HIS A 127 11.96 25.50 -10.65
C HIS A 127 12.23 26.92 -10.14
N HIS A 128 11.52 27.35 -9.09
CA HIS A 128 11.68 28.69 -8.52
C HIS A 128 12.86 28.81 -7.54
N LYS A 129 13.10 27.80 -6.70
CA LYS A 129 14.08 27.92 -5.61
C LYS A 129 15.45 27.34 -5.91
N ALA A 130 15.52 26.29 -6.72
CA ALA A 130 16.75 25.54 -6.98
C ALA A 130 16.74 24.90 -8.38
N PRO A 131 16.59 25.71 -9.47
CA PRO A 131 16.44 25.17 -10.82
C PRO A 131 17.63 24.32 -11.28
N GLU A 132 18.81 24.48 -10.69
CA GLU A 132 20.04 23.69 -10.92
C GLU A 132 19.94 22.23 -10.44
N VAL A 133 18.95 21.93 -9.61
CA VAL A 133 18.65 20.57 -9.13
C VAL A 133 17.95 19.75 -10.21
N LEU A 134 17.20 20.39 -11.12
CA LEU A 134 16.57 19.71 -12.26
C LEU A 134 17.65 19.29 -13.27
N ASP A 135 18.00 18.01 -13.24
CA ASP A 135 18.68 17.31 -14.33
C ASP A 135 17.70 16.39 -15.07
N ARG A 136 18.18 15.72 -16.13
CA ARG A 136 17.36 14.82 -16.95
C ARG A 136 16.67 13.72 -16.11
N GLN A 137 17.37 13.18 -15.12
CA GLN A 137 16.91 12.07 -14.30
C GLN A 137 15.82 12.53 -13.33
N VAL A 138 16.04 13.65 -12.62
CA VAL A 138 15.03 14.25 -11.73
C VAL A 138 13.80 14.68 -12.53
N ALA A 139 14.01 15.29 -13.70
CA ALA A 139 12.93 15.67 -14.59
C ALA A 139 12.10 14.47 -15.05
N GLN A 140 12.74 13.33 -15.38
CA GLN A 140 12.03 12.11 -15.78
C GLN A 140 11.18 11.52 -14.64
N LEU A 141 11.68 11.54 -13.40
CA LEU A 141 10.92 11.09 -12.23
C LEU A 141 9.70 11.98 -11.96
N LEU A 142 9.90 13.30 -11.91
CA LEU A 142 8.81 14.28 -11.70
C LEU A 142 7.78 14.20 -12.83
N TYR A 143 8.26 14.16 -14.08
CA TYR A 143 7.41 14.08 -15.26
C TYR A 143 6.60 12.78 -15.29
N GLY A 144 7.21 11.64 -14.96
CA GLY A 144 6.50 10.35 -14.89
C GLY A 144 5.37 10.34 -13.86
N ALA A 145 5.60 10.90 -12.67
CA ALA A 145 4.57 11.04 -11.64
C ALA A 145 3.42 11.95 -12.12
N ILE A 146 3.75 13.15 -12.62
CA ILE A 146 2.76 14.10 -13.14
C ILE A 146 1.92 13.46 -14.27
N VAL A 147 2.56 12.80 -15.23
CA VAL A 147 1.88 12.17 -16.37
C VAL A 147 0.97 11.03 -15.93
N LEU A 148 1.38 10.22 -14.96
CA LEU A 148 0.59 9.10 -14.46
C LEU A 148 -0.61 9.57 -13.63
N ASP A 149 -0.40 10.47 -12.68
CA ASP A 149 -1.44 10.95 -11.75
C ASP A 149 -2.50 11.78 -12.48
N CYS A 150 -2.09 12.59 -13.45
CA CYS A 150 -2.96 13.41 -14.27
C CYS A 150 -3.55 12.65 -15.47
N VAL A 151 -3.38 11.33 -15.55
CA VAL A 151 -3.94 10.47 -16.59
C VAL A 151 -3.62 10.99 -18.00
N ASN A 152 -2.33 11.24 -18.27
CA ASN A 152 -1.85 11.84 -19.52
C ASN A 152 -2.47 13.21 -19.85
N MET A 153 -2.83 13.98 -18.81
CA MET A 153 -3.52 15.26 -18.92
C MET A 153 -4.92 15.18 -19.55
N ALA A 154 -5.60 14.03 -19.44
CA ALA A 154 -6.95 13.84 -19.94
C ALA A 154 -7.97 14.62 -19.09
N PRO A 155 -8.63 15.68 -19.62
CA PRO A 155 -9.60 16.47 -18.86
C PRO A 155 -10.80 15.64 -18.36
N GLU A 156 -11.22 14.66 -19.16
CA GLU A 156 -12.28 13.71 -18.86
C GLU A 156 -12.01 12.83 -17.63
N ALA A 157 -10.76 12.74 -17.15
CA ALA A 157 -10.43 12.06 -15.90
C ALA A 157 -10.71 12.91 -14.65
N GLY A 158 -11.05 14.20 -14.81
CA GLY A 158 -11.45 15.09 -13.70
C GLY A 158 -10.34 15.48 -12.71
N LYS A 159 -9.08 15.09 -12.96
CA LYS A 159 -7.94 15.29 -12.04
C LYS A 159 -6.95 16.37 -12.46
N VAL A 160 -6.85 16.66 -13.75
CA VAL A 160 -5.82 17.55 -14.30
C VAL A 160 -6.17 19.02 -14.11
N THR A 161 -5.17 19.84 -13.76
CA THR A 161 -5.28 21.29 -13.71
C THR A 161 -4.41 21.96 -14.79
N PRO A 162 -4.65 23.26 -15.10
CA PRO A 162 -3.76 24.01 -15.98
C PRO A 162 -2.31 24.06 -15.51
N LYS A 163 -2.09 24.03 -14.17
CA LYS A 163 -0.76 24.02 -13.59
C LYS A 163 -0.02 22.71 -13.92
N ASP A 164 -0.67 21.55 -13.80
CA ASP A 164 -0.07 20.26 -14.16
C ASP A 164 0.39 20.24 -15.62
N SER A 165 -0.47 20.72 -16.52
CA SER A 165 -0.14 20.82 -17.95
C SER A 165 1.03 21.78 -18.20
N HIS A 166 1.06 22.92 -17.49
CA HIS A 166 2.13 23.89 -17.62
C HIS A 166 3.49 23.33 -17.16
N LEU A 167 3.56 22.71 -15.99
CA LEU A 167 4.81 22.17 -15.46
C LEU A 167 5.29 20.94 -16.25
N ALA A 168 4.38 20.11 -16.75
CA ALA A 168 4.74 19.04 -17.68
C ALA A 168 5.36 19.59 -18.97
N CYS A 169 4.74 20.61 -19.58
CA CYS A 169 5.29 21.28 -20.77
C CYS A 169 6.65 21.95 -20.48
N LEU A 170 6.83 22.50 -19.28
CA LEU A 170 8.10 23.08 -18.84
C LEU A 170 9.22 22.02 -18.78
N LEU A 171 8.93 20.85 -18.23
CA LEU A 171 9.88 19.72 -18.20
C LEU A 171 10.19 19.20 -19.61
N GLU A 172 9.18 19.02 -20.45
CA GLU A 172 9.33 18.61 -21.86
C GLU A 172 10.23 19.59 -22.64
N SER A 173 9.99 20.90 -22.47
CA SER A 173 10.74 21.95 -23.16
C SER A 173 12.20 22.03 -22.70
N ARG A 174 12.43 21.87 -21.38
CA ARG A 174 13.78 21.94 -20.81
C ARG A 174 14.59 20.67 -21.04
N PHE A 175 13.93 19.52 -21.19
CA PHE A 175 14.56 18.22 -21.39
C PHE A 175 13.94 17.49 -22.60
N PRO A 176 14.31 17.87 -23.84
CA PRO A 176 13.73 17.29 -25.07
C PRO A 176 13.96 15.77 -25.24
N SER A 177 14.88 15.19 -24.47
CA SER A 177 15.14 13.75 -24.43
C SER A 177 14.16 12.96 -23.54
N LEU A 178 13.22 13.63 -22.86
CA LEU A 178 12.17 12.94 -22.11
C LEU A 178 11.29 12.12 -23.07
N PRO A 179 10.79 10.95 -22.63
CA PRO A 179 9.92 10.14 -23.47
C PRO A 179 8.62 10.90 -23.80
N PRO A 180 8.03 10.69 -24.99
CA PRO A 180 6.75 11.29 -25.34
C PRO A 180 5.67 10.94 -24.32
N ARG A 181 4.84 11.93 -23.95
CA ARG A 181 3.84 11.83 -22.87
C ARG A 181 2.96 10.58 -22.96
N GLY A 182 2.39 10.32 -24.14
CA GLY A 182 1.51 9.17 -24.37
C GLY A 182 2.23 7.82 -24.21
N THR A 183 3.46 7.71 -24.73
CA THR A 183 4.28 6.50 -24.60
C THR A 183 4.69 6.25 -23.16
N LEU A 184 5.08 7.30 -22.43
CA LEU A 184 5.40 7.21 -21.01
C LEU A 184 4.18 6.78 -20.19
N PHE A 185 3.03 7.43 -20.41
CA PHE A 185 1.78 7.08 -19.73
C PHE A 185 1.39 5.62 -19.94
N GLN A 186 1.40 5.15 -21.20
CA GLN A 186 1.08 3.76 -21.51
C GLN A 186 2.05 2.80 -20.83
N SER A 187 3.35 3.08 -20.85
CA SER A 187 4.37 2.23 -20.22
C SER A 187 4.18 2.16 -18.71
N LEU A 188 3.92 3.29 -18.04
CA LEU A 188 3.66 3.34 -16.61
C LEU A 188 2.35 2.63 -16.25
N GLN A 189 1.29 2.84 -17.03
CA GLN A 189 -0.01 2.20 -16.83
C GLN A 189 0.09 0.68 -17.03
N SER A 190 0.85 0.21 -18.03
CA SER A 190 1.13 -1.21 -18.23
C SER A 190 1.94 -1.78 -17.05
N ALA A 191 3.01 -1.10 -16.63
CA ALA A 191 3.81 -1.52 -15.48
C ALA A 191 2.98 -1.61 -14.20
N LYS A 192 2.08 -0.64 -13.95
CA LYS A 192 1.21 -0.61 -12.77
C LYS A 192 0.39 -1.89 -12.59
N PHE A 193 -0.12 -2.45 -13.68
CA PHE A 193 -0.88 -3.71 -13.68
C PHE A 193 -0.02 -4.94 -13.95
N ASP A 194 1.26 -4.75 -14.24
CA ASP A 194 2.19 -5.85 -14.38
C ASP A 194 2.45 -6.50 -13.01
N ILE A 195 2.15 -7.78 -12.99
CA ILE A 195 2.36 -8.68 -11.85
C ILE A 195 3.36 -9.77 -12.21
N SER A 196 4.00 -9.68 -13.38
CA SER A 196 5.12 -10.52 -13.75
C SER A 196 6.24 -10.35 -12.72
N GLY A 197 6.79 -11.47 -12.25
CA GLY A 197 7.80 -11.47 -11.18
C GLY A 197 7.28 -11.35 -9.74
N LEU A 198 5.98 -11.11 -9.51
CA LEU A 198 5.43 -11.07 -8.16
C LEU A 198 5.12 -12.48 -7.62
N SER A 199 5.43 -12.69 -6.33
CA SER A 199 4.97 -13.86 -5.57
C SER A 199 3.45 -13.83 -5.38
N THR A 200 2.84 -14.96 -4.99
CA THR A 200 1.38 -14.98 -4.76
C THR A 200 1.00 -14.08 -3.60
N GLU A 201 1.80 -14.05 -2.52
CA GLU A 201 1.62 -13.10 -1.43
C GLU A 201 1.65 -11.66 -1.95
N GLN A 202 2.63 -11.29 -2.77
CA GLN A 202 2.73 -9.94 -3.32
C GLN A 202 1.54 -9.58 -4.22
N ILE A 203 1.08 -10.52 -5.06
CA ILE A 203 -0.12 -10.33 -5.90
C ILE A 203 -1.35 -10.07 -5.04
N LEU A 204 -1.52 -10.79 -3.94
CA LEU A 204 -2.62 -10.56 -3.01
C LEU A 204 -2.47 -9.17 -2.36
N LEU A 205 -1.30 -8.83 -1.82
CA LEU A 205 -1.07 -7.56 -1.14
C LEU A 205 -1.22 -6.32 -2.04
N LYS A 206 -0.88 -6.42 -3.33
CA LYS A 206 -0.78 -5.29 -4.28
C LYS A 206 -2.04 -4.41 -4.30
N ASP A 207 -3.23 -5.00 -4.29
CA ASP A 207 -4.49 -4.26 -4.19
C ASP A 207 -5.46 -4.96 -3.22
N MET A 208 -5.02 -5.12 -1.96
CA MET A 208 -5.82 -5.71 -0.88
C MET A 208 -6.42 -4.68 0.07
N LYS A 209 -7.64 -4.98 0.52
CA LYS A 209 -8.27 -4.31 1.66
C LYS A 209 -8.72 -5.36 2.67
N ALA A 210 -8.51 -5.04 3.94
CA ALA A 210 -8.92 -5.86 5.06
C ALA A 210 -10.15 -5.27 5.74
N VAL A 211 -10.96 -6.15 6.31
CA VAL A 211 -12.05 -5.80 7.23
C VAL A 211 -11.93 -6.68 8.47
N SER A 212 -12.20 -6.11 9.64
CA SER A 212 -12.10 -6.81 10.92
C SER A 212 -13.29 -6.48 11.80
N ARG A 213 -13.77 -7.48 12.55
CA ARG A 213 -14.69 -7.29 13.66
C ARG A 213 -14.43 -8.36 14.72
N GLY A 214 -14.17 -7.93 15.95
CA GLY A 214 -13.64 -8.81 16.99
C GLY A 214 -12.33 -9.45 16.52
N ASP A 215 -12.20 -10.76 16.71
CA ASP A 215 -11.00 -11.52 16.33
C ASP A 215 -11.02 -11.99 14.86
N LEU A 216 -12.16 -11.86 14.15
CA LEU A 216 -12.27 -12.29 12.77
C LEU A 216 -11.86 -11.16 11.81
N ARG A 217 -10.86 -11.46 10.98
CA ARG A 217 -10.37 -10.56 9.92
C ARG A 217 -10.51 -11.23 8.56
N LEU A 218 -11.00 -10.50 7.56
CA LEU A 218 -11.12 -10.97 6.19
C LEU A 218 -10.37 -10.03 5.26
N ALA A 219 -9.85 -10.57 4.16
CA ALA A 219 -9.21 -9.80 3.10
C ALA A 219 -9.98 -9.93 1.79
N VAL A 220 -10.01 -8.85 1.00
CA VAL A 220 -10.37 -8.90 -0.42
C VAL A 220 -9.25 -8.27 -1.23
N SER A 221 -8.75 -9.01 -2.23
CA SER A 221 -7.61 -8.61 -3.06
C SER A 221 -8.06 -8.53 -4.51
N ALA A 222 -7.78 -7.41 -5.20
CA ALA A 222 -7.94 -7.38 -6.66
C ALA A 222 -6.69 -7.95 -7.33
N VAL A 223 -6.87 -8.92 -8.22
CA VAL A 223 -5.81 -9.72 -8.82
C VAL A 223 -5.84 -9.56 -10.35
N TYR A 224 -4.82 -8.96 -10.93
CA TYR A 224 -4.75 -8.58 -12.36
C TYR A 224 -4.33 -9.74 -13.28
N MET A 225 -5.05 -10.85 -13.22
CA MET A 225 -4.95 -12.00 -14.13
C MET A 225 -6.31 -12.70 -14.22
N THR A 226 -6.44 -13.74 -15.05
CA THR A 226 -7.63 -14.60 -15.05
C THR A 226 -7.65 -15.51 -13.82
N LEU A 227 -8.84 -16.01 -13.44
CA LEU A 227 -8.95 -16.98 -12.35
C LEU A 227 -8.19 -18.28 -12.64
N ASP A 228 -8.24 -18.77 -13.88
CA ASP A 228 -7.51 -19.96 -14.29
C ASP A 228 -6.00 -19.82 -14.06
N MET A 229 -5.42 -18.69 -14.46
CA MET A 229 -4.00 -18.42 -14.23
C MET A 229 -3.66 -18.29 -12.76
N PHE A 230 -4.57 -17.71 -11.96
CA PHE A 230 -4.40 -17.60 -10.51
C PHE A 230 -4.42 -18.99 -9.86
N LEU A 231 -5.38 -19.84 -10.21
CA LEU A 231 -5.53 -21.21 -9.70
C LEU A 231 -4.38 -22.14 -10.13
N GLN A 232 -3.72 -21.85 -11.27
CA GLN A 232 -2.56 -22.61 -11.77
C GLN A 232 -1.22 -22.17 -11.16
N ARG A 233 -1.21 -21.16 -10.29
CA ARG A 233 0.04 -20.73 -9.62
C ARG A 233 0.62 -21.87 -8.78
N LYS A 234 1.94 -21.99 -8.82
CA LYS A 234 2.68 -23.04 -8.08
C LYS A 234 2.39 -22.92 -6.59
N SER A 235 2.10 -24.05 -5.95
CA SER A 235 1.87 -24.14 -4.50
C SER A 235 0.75 -23.23 -3.94
N LEU A 236 -0.23 -22.82 -4.77
CA LEU A 236 -1.24 -21.83 -4.40
C LEU A 236 -1.94 -22.11 -3.06
N GLN A 237 -2.46 -23.33 -2.83
CA GLN A 237 -3.17 -23.66 -1.58
C GLN A 237 -2.28 -23.44 -0.34
N ARG A 238 -1.00 -23.84 -0.43
CA ARG A 238 -0.04 -23.65 0.66
C ARG A 238 0.25 -22.16 0.87
N GLU A 239 0.48 -21.41 -0.21
CA GLU A 239 0.77 -19.97 -0.13
C GLU A 239 -0.44 -19.17 0.39
N LEU A 240 -1.68 -19.56 0.05
CA LEU A 240 -2.89 -18.98 0.62
C LEU A 240 -3.04 -19.30 2.12
N CYS A 241 -2.71 -20.53 2.53
CA CYS A 241 -2.68 -20.94 3.93
C CYS A 241 -1.67 -20.11 4.73
N GLU A 242 -0.44 -20.01 4.25
CA GLU A 242 0.64 -19.22 4.85
C GLU A 242 0.27 -17.73 4.90
N PHE A 243 -0.31 -17.20 3.83
CA PHE A 243 -0.80 -15.82 3.77
C PHE A 243 -1.87 -15.54 4.84
N CYS A 244 -2.88 -16.39 4.94
CA CYS A 244 -3.93 -16.25 5.95
C CYS A 244 -3.38 -16.33 7.37
N HIS A 245 -2.45 -17.25 7.66
CA HIS A 245 -1.81 -17.33 8.98
C HIS A 245 -0.93 -16.12 9.29
N LYS A 246 -0.06 -15.71 8.36
CA LYS A 246 0.89 -14.60 8.52
C LYS A 246 0.17 -13.27 8.78
N HIS A 247 -0.90 -13.00 8.06
CA HIS A 247 -1.67 -11.75 8.17
C HIS A 247 -2.90 -11.84 9.08
N ARG A 248 -3.09 -13.00 9.72
CA ARG A 248 -4.21 -13.33 10.64
C ARG A 248 -5.58 -13.14 9.99
N PHE A 249 -5.74 -13.58 8.75
CA PHE A 249 -7.01 -13.60 8.05
C PHE A 249 -7.74 -14.93 8.25
N GLY A 250 -9.01 -14.88 8.64
CA GLY A 250 -9.90 -16.03 8.66
C GLY A 250 -10.31 -16.47 7.26
N ALA A 251 -10.38 -15.56 6.29
CA ALA A 251 -10.56 -15.89 4.87
C ALA A 251 -9.98 -14.78 3.97
N VAL A 252 -9.65 -15.15 2.73
CA VAL A 252 -9.29 -14.22 1.66
C VAL A 252 -10.18 -14.42 0.44
N VAL A 253 -10.68 -13.32 -0.10
CA VAL A 253 -11.41 -13.26 -1.37
C VAL A 253 -10.45 -12.68 -2.42
N ALA A 254 -9.93 -13.53 -3.30
CA ALA A 254 -9.17 -13.10 -4.47
C ALA A 254 -10.14 -12.79 -5.61
N MET A 255 -10.26 -11.52 -5.95
CA MET A 255 -11.11 -11.01 -7.00
C MET A 255 -10.29 -10.76 -8.25
N THR A 256 -10.38 -11.65 -9.23
CA THR A 256 -9.59 -11.53 -10.44
C THR A 256 -10.22 -10.54 -11.41
N ILE A 257 -9.38 -9.85 -12.19
CA ILE A 257 -9.80 -8.95 -13.25
C ILE A 257 -8.93 -9.17 -14.49
N SER A 258 -9.60 -9.37 -15.62
CA SER A 258 -8.99 -9.37 -16.96
C SER A 258 -9.84 -8.50 -17.88
N PHE A 259 -9.28 -8.07 -19.02
CA PHE A 259 -10.00 -7.27 -20.00
C PHE A 259 -10.13 -8.07 -21.30
N ASN A 260 -11.29 -7.99 -21.95
CA ASN A 260 -11.48 -8.59 -23.27
C ASN A 260 -10.91 -7.70 -24.39
N GLU A 261 -11.03 -8.12 -25.65
CA GLU A 261 -10.57 -7.36 -26.82
C GLU A 261 -11.18 -5.96 -26.95
N ARG A 262 -12.36 -5.74 -26.33
CA ARG A 262 -13.07 -4.45 -26.30
C ARG A 262 -12.74 -3.60 -25.09
N SER A 263 -11.73 -4.00 -24.28
CA SER A 263 -11.38 -3.38 -23.01
C SER A 263 -12.50 -3.39 -21.95
N GLU A 264 -13.45 -4.32 -22.08
CA GLU A 264 -14.48 -4.51 -21.05
C GLU A 264 -13.93 -5.42 -19.93
N PRO A 265 -14.20 -5.08 -18.66
CA PRO A 265 -13.72 -5.87 -17.54
C PRO A 265 -14.46 -7.20 -17.46
N HIS A 266 -13.72 -8.27 -17.18
CA HIS A 266 -14.22 -9.58 -16.81
C HIS A 266 -13.72 -9.90 -15.40
N ARG A 267 -14.62 -10.36 -14.53
CA ARG A 267 -14.33 -10.57 -13.12
C ARG A 267 -14.78 -11.94 -12.64
N GLN A 268 -13.95 -12.54 -11.79
CA GLN A 268 -14.22 -13.81 -11.13
C GLN A 268 -13.74 -13.72 -9.69
N LEU A 269 -14.20 -14.63 -8.84
CA LEU A 269 -13.85 -14.67 -7.41
C LEU A 269 -13.30 -16.05 -7.05
N ALA A 270 -12.29 -16.06 -6.19
CA ALA A 270 -11.86 -17.22 -5.41
C ALA A 270 -11.97 -16.89 -3.93
N VAL A 271 -12.69 -17.72 -3.17
CA VAL A 271 -12.83 -17.61 -1.72
C VAL A 271 -12.03 -18.74 -1.08
N TYR A 272 -10.97 -18.39 -0.36
CA TYR A 272 -10.14 -19.33 0.38
C TYR A 272 -10.27 -19.12 1.89
N SER A 273 -10.33 -20.22 2.62
CA SER A 273 -10.13 -20.27 4.08
C SER A 273 -9.69 -21.68 4.47
N SER A 274 -8.84 -21.79 5.49
CA SER A 274 -8.53 -23.06 6.15
C SER A 274 -9.74 -23.62 6.93
N SER A 275 -10.67 -22.75 7.33
CA SER A 275 -11.93 -23.12 7.97
C SER A 275 -13.02 -23.30 6.92
N THR A 276 -13.55 -24.51 6.81
CA THR A 276 -14.72 -24.79 5.96
C THR A 276 -15.91 -23.90 6.34
N LEU A 277 -16.13 -23.65 7.63
CA LEU A 277 -17.20 -22.77 8.11
C LEU A 277 -17.07 -21.34 7.57
N TYR A 278 -15.89 -20.73 7.69
CA TYR A 278 -15.68 -19.37 7.18
C TYR A 278 -15.77 -19.31 5.66
N ARG A 279 -15.25 -20.33 4.96
CA ARG A 279 -15.36 -20.41 3.50
C ARG A 279 -16.83 -20.44 3.06
N GLU A 280 -17.64 -21.29 3.68
CA GLU A 280 -19.07 -21.42 3.36
C GLU A 280 -19.85 -20.13 3.65
N GLU A 281 -19.66 -19.54 4.83
CA GLU A 281 -20.41 -18.37 5.27
C GLU A 281 -20.03 -17.10 4.48
N VAL A 282 -18.74 -16.89 4.20
CA VAL A 282 -18.30 -15.77 3.35
C VAL A 282 -18.82 -15.94 1.92
N SER A 283 -18.72 -17.14 1.35
CA SER A 283 -19.30 -17.46 0.04
C SER A 283 -20.80 -17.17 0.00
N GLN A 284 -21.54 -17.60 1.02
CA GLN A 284 -22.98 -17.40 1.08
C GLN A 284 -23.35 -15.91 1.20
N ALA A 285 -22.57 -15.12 1.95
CA ALA A 285 -22.76 -13.67 2.03
C ALA A 285 -22.56 -12.99 0.66
N LEU A 286 -21.54 -13.41 -0.10
CA LEU A 286 -21.30 -12.90 -1.45
C LEU A 286 -22.43 -13.31 -2.42
N GLU A 287 -22.96 -14.53 -2.31
CA GLU A 287 -24.05 -15.04 -3.15
C GLU A 287 -25.38 -14.32 -2.88
N LYS A 288 -25.63 -13.97 -1.61
CA LYS A 288 -26.87 -13.31 -1.17
C LYS A 288 -26.84 -11.79 -1.29
N ALA A 289 -25.69 -11.19 -1.62
CA ALA A 289 -25.55 -9.75 -1.72
C ALA A 289 -26.52 -9.15 -2.74
N ARG A 290 -27.22 -8.06 -2.36
CA ARG A 290 -28.20 -7.38 -3.22
C ARG A 290 -27.83 -5.95 -3.58
N ASN A 291 -26.97 -5.30 -2.78
CA ASN A 291 -26.63 -3.88 -2.91
C ASN A 291 -25.10 -3.65 -2.84
N PRO A 292 -24.39 -3.74 -3.98
CA PRO A 292 -24.90 -4.23 -5.26
C PRO A 292 -24.96 -5.76 -5.30
N SER A 293 -25.84 -6.30 -6.13
CA SER A 293 -25.78 -7.71 -6.50
C SER A 293 -24.51 -7.96 -7.31
N LEU A 294 -23.74 -8.97 -6.92
CA LEU A 294 -22.56 -9.40 -7.66
C LEU A 294 -22.95 -10.32 -8.84
N CYS A 295 -24.17 -10.86 -8.84
CA CYS A 295 -24.68 -11.83 -9.82
C CYS A 295 -23.69 -13.00 -10.02
N ILE A 296 -23.21 -13.58 -8.92
CA ILE A 296 -22.17 -14.63 -8.97
C ILE A 296 -22.77 -16.00 -9.26
N SER A 297 -22.07 -16.80 -10.08
CA SER A 297 -22.41 -18.19 -10.36
C SER A 297 -21.24 -19.13 -10.04
N PRO A 298 -21.46 -20.28 -9.38
CA PRO A 298 -20.39 -21.20 -9.04
C PRO A 298 -19.61 -21.71 -10.25
N MET A 299 -18.30 -21.88 -10.09
CA MET A 299 -17.38 -22.46 -11.06
C MET A 299 -16.62 -23.64 -10.46
N SER A 300 -16.10 -24.53 -11.30
CA SER A 300 -15.21 -25.60 -10.83
C SER A 300 -13.89 -25.03 -10.30
N SER A 301 -13.45 -25.57 -9.18
CA SER A 301 -12.13 -25.30 -8.60
C SER A 301 -11.34 -26.61 -8.59
N PRO A 302 -10.05 -26.61 -8.92
CA PRO A 302 -9.20 -27.79 -8.74
C PRO A 302 -8.90 -28.08 -7.25
N PHE A 303 -9.30 -27.19 -6.35
CA PHE A 303 -9.02 -27.26 -4.93
C PHE A 303 -10.31 -27.26 -4.09
N ASN A 304 -10.43 -28.22 -3.18
CA ASN A 304 -11.61 -28.37 -2.31
C ASN A 304 -11.75 -27.25 -1.28
N ASP A 305 -10.66 -26.54 -0.99
CA ASP A 305 -10.59 -25.45 -0.03
C ASP A 305 -10.69 -24.06 -0.67
N ILE A 306 -10.97 -23.99 -1.97
CA ILE A 306 -11.21 -22.76 -2.71
C ILE A 306 -12.55 -22.85 -3.43
N LYS A 307 -13.46 -21.93 -3.13
CA LYS A 307 -14.69 -21.76 -3.91
C LYS A 307 -14.49 -20.73 -5.00
N SER A 308 -14.89 -21.08 -6.22
CA SER A 308 -14.68 -20.26 -7.41
C SER A 308 -16.01 -19.79 -7.98
N TYR A 309 -16.04 -18.56 -8.50
CA TYR A 309 -17.25 -17.94 -9.05
C TYR A 309 -16.97 -17.08 -10.27
N LEU A 310 -17.89 -17.12 -11.24
CA LEU A 310 -18.00 -16.08 -12.26
C LEU A 310 -18.80 -14.92 -11.69
N GLN A 311 -18.33 -13.68 -11.85
CA GLN A 311 -19.06 -12.50 -11.40
C GLN A 311 -19.80 -11.85 -12.57
N GLY A 312 -21.12 -12.02 -12.62
CA GLY A 312 -21.95 -11.46 -13.69
C GLY A 312 -21.98 -9.94 -13.72
N ASN A 313 -21.96 -9.29 -12.54
CA ASN A 313 -21.85 -7.83 -12.46
C ASN A 313 -20.38 -7.40 -12.52
N ALA A 314 -19.82 -7.30 -13.73
CA ALA A 314 -18.42 -6.96 -13.93
C ALA A 314 -18.03 -5.52 -13.51
N LEU A 315 -18.99 -4.63 -13.27
CA LEU A 315 -18.73 -3.28 -12.77
C LEU A 315 -18.53 -3.24 -11.25
N ALA A 316 -19.06 -4.24 -10.52
CA ALA A 316 -18.87 -4.31 -9.08
C ALA A 316 -17.40 -4.65 -8.74
N SER A 317 -16.57 -3.63 -8.51
CA SER A 317 -15.16 -3.79 -8.15
C SER A 317 -14.97 -4.26 -6.69
N ARG A 318 -13.71 -4.42 -6.26
CA ARG A 318 -13.37 -4.65 -4.84
C ARG A 318 -14.06 -3.66 -3.90
N LYS A 319 -14.22 -2.40 -4.31
CA LYS A 319 -14.91 -1.36 -3.52
C LYS A 319 -16.38 -1.72 -3.23
N LYS A 320 -17.02 -2.54 -4.07
CA LYS A 320 -18.38 -3.05 -3.88
C LYS A 320 -18.42 -4.38 -3.13
N VAL A 321 -17.37 -5.20 -3.23
CA VAL A 321 -17.23 -6.45 -2.44
C VAL A 321 -16.92 -6.14 -0.97
N LEU A 322 -16.11 -5.12 -0.70
CA LEU A 322 -15.66 -4.78 0.66
C LEU A 322 -16.83 -4.50 1.64
N PRO A 323 -17.86 -3.69 1.31
CA PRO A 323 -19.04 -3.51 2.17
C PRO A 323 -19.80 -4.80 2.47
N ILE A 324 -19.92 -5.71 1.49
CA ILE A 324 -20.58 -7.01 1.69
C ILE A 324 -19.86 -7.80 2.79
N LEU A 325 -18.53 -7.82 2.76
CA LEU A 325 -17.73 -8.47 3.81
C LEU A 325 -17.84 -7.76 5.16
N LYS A 326 -17.94 -6.41 5.18
CA LYS A 326 -18.18 -5.66 6.42
C LYS A 326 -19.53 -6.02 7.05
N ASP A 327 -20.57 -6.13 6.24
CA ASP A 327 -21.92 -6.45 6.72
C ASP A 327 -22.01 -7.90 7.18
N PHE A 328 -21.37 -8.84 6.47
CA PHE A 328 -21.19 -10.20 6.95
C PHE A 328 -20.55 -10.25 8.35
N LEU A 329 -19.45 -9.51 8.56
CA LEU A 329 -18.80 -9.47 9.87
C LEU A 329 -19.69 -8.86 10.97
N LYS A 330 -20.51 -7.85 10.64
CA LYS A 330 -21.49 -7.29 11.58
C LYS A 330 -22.54 -8.32 11.99
N GLU A 331 -23.03 -9.14 11.05
CA GLU A 331 -23.99 -10.20 11.32
C GLU A 331 -23.35 -11.37 12.09
N TRP A 332 -22.12 -11.75 11.74
CA TRP A 332 -21.38 -12.82 12.39
C TRP A 332 -21.19 -12.56 13.89
N ASP A 333 -20.74 -11.36 14.23
CA ASP A 333 -20.51 -10.93 15.61
C ASP A 333 -21.82 -10.92 16.42
N LYS A 334 -22.94 -10.49 15.83
CA LYS A 334 -24.25 -10.58 16.49
C LYS A 334 -24.64 -12.02 16.82
N LYS A 335 -24.40 -12.97 15.91
CA LYS A 335 -24.67 -14.40 16.15
C LYS A 335 -23.82 -14.96 17.30
N GLN A 336 -22.55 -14.56 17.37
CA GLN A 336 -21.63 -15.01 18.43
C GLN A 336 -21.98 -14.45 19.81
N VAL A 337 -22.41 -13.18 19.88
CA VAL A 337 -22.90 -12.57 21.14
C VAL A 337 -24.16 -13.28 21.62
N HIS A 338 -25.09 -13.62 20.72
CA HIS A 338 -26.35 -14.25 21.09
C HIS A 338 -26.22 -15.72 21.53
N CYS A 339 -25.23 -16.46 21.02
CA CYS A 339 -24.94 -17.81 21.54
C CYS A 339 -24.23 -17.78 22.91
N GLY A 340 -23.41 -16.76 23.19
CA GLY A 340 -22.70 -16.65 24.47
C GLY A 340 -23.58 -16.25 25.66
N GLU A 341 -24.74 -15.65 25.42
CA GLU A 341 -25.71 -15.29 26.47
C GLU A 341 -26.69 -16.43 26.79
N ALA A 342 -26.79 -17.45 25.93
CA ALA A 342 -27.70 -18.59 26.10
C ALA A 342 -27.13 -19.70 26.99
N GLU A 343 -25.83 -19.67 27.33
CA GLU A 343 -25.18 -20.69 28.18
C GLU A 343 -25.16 -20.33 29.68
N ASP A 344 -25.65 -19.15 30.08
CA ASP A 344 -25.64 -18.67 31.49
C ASP A 344 -26.97 -18.91 32.24
N PHE A 345 -27.85 -19.81 31.78
CA PHE A 345 -29.14 -20.05 32.44
C PHE A 345 -29.57 -21.52 32.50
N GLU A 346 -28.74 -22.40 33.07
CA GLU A 346 -29.20 -23.67 33.65
C GLU A 346 -28.46 -23.98 34.97
N GLU A 347 -28.76 -23.24 36.04
CA GLU A 347 -28.65 -23.77 37.41
C GLU A 347 -30.04 -24.27 37.83
N LEU A 348 -30.26 -25.58 37.70
CA LEU A 348 -31.38 -26.28 38.34
C LEU A 348 -30.84 -27.52 39.06
N ASP A 349 -31.01 -27.45 40.38
CA ASP A 349 -30.87 -28.47 41.41
C ASP A 349 -30.89 -29.93 40.95
N ASN A 350 -29.92 -30.71 41.47
CA ASN A 350 -30.25 -32.05 41.96
C ASN A 350 -29.37 -32.47 43.14
N HIS A 351 -30.05 -32.70 44.26
CA HIS A 351 -29.60 -33.41 45.45
C HIS A 351 -28.89 -34.72 45.11
N PHE A 352 -27.74 -34.97 45.75
CA PHE A 352 -27.10 -36.29 45.78
C PHE A 352 -26.79 -36.67 47.23
N ASP A 353 -27.44 -37.74 47.70
CA ASP A 353 -27.20 -38.41 48.98
C ASP A 353 -26.19 -39.56 48.74
N PRO A 354 -25.22 -39.85 49.64
CA PRO A 354 -24.03 -40.61 49.29
C PRO A 354 -24.16 -42.08 49.70
N THR A 355 -23.98 -43.00 48.76
CA THR A 355 -23.41 -44.33 49.06
C THR A 355 -22.65 -44.83 47.83
N GLY A 356 -21.32 -44.86 47.95
CA GLY A 356 -20.42 -45.30 46.90
C GLY A 356 -20.26 -46.82 46.84
N SER A 357 -19.85 -47.33 45.67
CA SER A 357 -18.95 -48.47 45.50
C SER A 357 -18.50 -48.65 44.03
N LEU A 358 -17.20 -48.39 43.81
CA LEU A 358 -16.17 -49.15 43.04
C LEU A 358 -16.30 -49.51 41.54
N GLY A 359 -15.22 -49.19 40.80
CA GLY A 359 -14.73 -49.82 39.56
C GLY A 359 -14.28 -48.80 38.48
N ILE A 360 -12.99 -48.43 38.35
CA ILE A 360 -11.96 -48.98 37.40
C ILE A 360 -12.45 -48.87 35.93
N ASP A 361 -11.87 -48.15 34.96
CA ASP A 361 -10.48 -47.86 34.56
C ASP A 361 -10.37 -46.52 33.80
N GLY A 362 -9.19 -45.87 33.83
CA GLY A 362 -8.90 -44.61 33.15
C GLY A 362 -8.14 -44.79 31.83
N ASP A 363 -8.67 -44.19 30.76
CA ASP A 363 -7.97 -43.94 29.50
C ASP A 363 -7.78 -42.42 29.35
N ALA A 364 -6.53 -41.97 29.19
CA ALA A 364 -6.17 -40.56 29.18
C ALA A 364 -5.42 -40.20 27.89
N ARG A 365 -6.06 -39.36 27.06
CA ARG A 365 -5.39 -38.47 26.10
C ARG A 365 -5.89 -37.03 26.31
N PRO A 366 -5.04 -36.01 26.11
CA PRO A 366 -5.21 -34.71 26.77
C PRO A 366 -5.96 -33.69 25.92
N HIS A 367 -6.77 -32.89 26.61
CA HIS A 367 -7.51 -31.73 26.12
C HIS A 367 -6.60 -30.53 25.82
N CYS A 368 -6.93 -29.83 24.74
CA CYS A 368 -6.35 -28.56 24.34
C CYS A 368 -6.70 -27.41 25.30
N PHE A 369 -5.75 -26.48 25.39
CA PHE A 369 -5.72 -25.28 26.21
C PHE A 369 -6.88 -24.31 25.98
N SER A 370 -7.49 -23.86 27.10
CA SER A 370 -8.31 -22.66 27.19
C SER A 370 -7.41 -21.47 27.57
N ALA A 371 -7.51 -20.36 26.83
CA ALA A 371 -6.85 -19.11 27.16
C ALA A 371 -7.90 -18.02 27.44
N SER A 372 -7.72 -17.41 28.61
CA SER A 372 -8.63 -16.51 29.31
C SER A 372 -8.74 -15.12 28.68
N ARG A 373 -9.95 -14.53 28.74
CA ARG A 373 -10.29 -13.16 28.33
C ARG A 373 -10.10 -12.19 29.50
N HIS A 374 -9.42 -11.05 29.29
CA HIS A 374 -9.68 -9.82 30.06
C HIS A 374 -9.35 -8.53 29.26
N HIS A 375 -10.41 -7.73 29.04
CA HIS A 375 -10.51 -6.24 28.98
C HIS A 375 -9.64 -5.45 27.98
N ARG A 376 -10.04 -4.30 27.37
CA ARG A 376 -11.11 -3.33 27.63
C ARG A 376 -11.36 -2.49 26.36
N ARG A 377 -12.62 -2.10 26.17
CA ARG A 377 -13.21 -1.23 25.13
C ARG A 377 -12.70 0.23 25.21
N ARG A 378 -12.32 0.84 24.07
CA ARG A 378 -12.46 2.28 23.80
C ARG A 378 -12.99 2.46 22.38
N LEU A 379 -14.19 3.03 22.29
CA LEU A 379 -14.81 3.56 21.07
C LEU A 379 -14.23 4.94 20.78
N LEU A 380 -13.84 5.20 19.54
CA LEU A 380 -14.09 6.46 18.83
C LEU A 380 -14.30 6.11 17.35
N GLY A 381 -15.36 6.65 16.77
CA GLY A 381 -15.72 6.43 15.37
C GLY A 381 -15.57 7.69 14.54
N ALA A 382 -15.57 7.50 13.22
CA ALA A 382 -16.13 8.40 12.22
C ALA A 382 -16.24 7.57 10.93
N GLU A 383 -17.46 7.24 10.51
CA GLU A 383 -17.72 6.72 9.17
C GLU A 383 -18.00 7.93 8.28
N ASP A 384 -17.18 8.13 7.24
CA ASP A 384 -17.46 9.10 6.18
C ASP A 384 -17.87 8.35 4.90
N TYR A 385 -19.06 8.66 4.41
CA TYR A 385 -19.66 8.13 3.19
C TYR A 385 -19.49 9.17 2.08
N GLY A 386 -18.37 9.11 1.35
CA GLY A 386 -18.18 9.81 0.10
C GLY A 386 -18.56 8.94 -1.10
N THR A 387 -19.66 9.26 -1.78
CA THR A 387 -20.01 8.72 -3.10
C THR A 387 -19.10 9.35 -4.17
N GLU A 388 -18.10 8.61 -4.63
CA GLU A 388 -17.36 8.95 -5.84
C GLU A 388 -17.87 8.12 -7.03
N GLU A 389 -18.18 8.79 -8.14
CA GLU A 389 -18.62 8.20 -9.40
C GLU A 389 -17.45 7.46 -10.09
N ASP A 390 -17.74 6.25 -10.61
CA ASP A 390 -16.77 5.35 -11.26
C ASP A 390 -16.35 5.90 -12.63
N PHE A 391 -15.14 6.47 -12.74
CA PHE A 391 -14.47 6.63 -14.03
C PHE A 391 -13.93 5.26 -14.51
N GLN A 392 -13.99 5.02 -15.83
CA GLN A 392 -13.57 3.79 -16.52
C GLN A 392 -12.08 3.41 -16.33
N VAL A 393 -11.28 4.25 -15.69
CA VAL A 393 -9.90 3.97 -15.33
C VAL A 393 -9.86 3.71 -13.82
N PRO A 394 -9.36 2.54 -13.35
CA PRO A 394 -9.27 2.27 -11.92
C PRO A 394 -8.52 3.42 -11.24
N ALA A 395 -9.14 4.01 -10.22
CA ALA A 395 -8.50 5.03 -9.40
C ALA A 395 -7.10 4.54 -9.00
N THR A 396 -6.10 5.43 -9.07
CA THR A 396 -4.75 5.19 -8.56
C THR A 396 -4.88 4.59 -7.16
N PRO A 397 -4.31 3.40 -6.89
CA PRO A 397 -4.29 2.87 -5.55
C PRO A 397 -3.66 3.97 -4.69
N MET A 398 -4.43 4.46 -3.73
CA MET A 398 -3.95 5.50 -2.83
C MET A 398 -2.66 4.99 -2.18
N ASN A 399 -1.73 5.90 -1.91
CA ASN A 399 -0.67 5.69 -0.94
C ASN A 399 -1.32 5.36 0.40
N SER A 400 -1.74 4.09 0.56
CA SER A 400 -2.28 3.56 1.78
C SER A 400 -1.09 3.54 2.71
N LEU A 401 -0.96 4.62 3.48
CA LEU A 401 -0.21 4.64 4.72
C LEU A 401 -0.50 3.29 5.39
N VAL A 402 0.54 2.50 5.56
CA VAL A 402 0.43 1.25 6.29
C VAL A 402 -0.02 1.64 7.70
N GLU A 403 -1.20 1.17 8.12
CA GLU A 403 -1.60 1.28 9.53
C GLU A 403 -0.64 0.40 10.35
N GLY A 404 0.29 1.03 11.07
CA GLY A 404 1.26 0.36 11.93
C GLY A 404 2.68 0.91 11.77
N CYS A 405 3.54 0.73 12.78
CA CYS A 405 4.94 1.12 12.68
C CYS A 405 5.71 -0.02 11.99
N PRO A 406 6.41 0.21 10.86
CA PRO A 406 7.21 -0.84 10.22
C PRO A 406 8.33 -1.41 11.11
N LEU A 407 8.66 -0.72 12.20
CA LEU A 407 9.63 -1.15 13.22
C LEU A 407 9.05 -2.07 14.30
N ASP A 408 7.75 -2.38 14.25
CA ASP A 408 7.13 -3.36 15.17
C ASP A 408 7.76 -4.76 15.02
N ALA A 409 8.48 -5.02 13.92
CA ALA A 409 9.27 -6.22 13.67
C ALA A 409 10.73 -6.15 14.20
N GLY A 410 11.14 -5.04 14.82
CA GLY A 410 12.48 -4.82 15.36
C GLY A 410 13.16 -3.54 14.85
N LEU A 411 14.32 -3.21 15.44
CA LEU A 411 15.15 -2.07 15.02
C LEU A 411 15.68 -2.26 13.58
N PRO A 412 15.99 -1.17 12.86
CA PRO A 412 16.54 -1.24 11.52
C PRO A 412 17.76 -2.15 11.46
N GLN A 413 17.82 -3.01 10.44
CA GLN A 413 18.98 -3.86 10.17
C GLN A 413 20.15 -3.09 9.55
N ILE A 414 19.97 -1.81 9.23
CA ILE A 414 20.90 -0.98 8.47
C ILE A 414 21.46 0.12 9.38
N SER A 415 22.78 0.26 9.41
CA SER A 415 23.46 1.30 10.20
C SER A 415 23.37 2.68 9.54
N ALA A 416 23.62 3.74 10.30
CA ALA A 416 23.70 5.10 9.77
C ALA A 416 24.77 5.22 8.67
N GLU A 417 25.89 4.50 8.80
CA GLU A 417 26.95 4.43 7.80
C GLU A 417 26.47 3.75 6.51
N ALA A 418 25.69 2.67 6.61
CA ALA A 418 25.13 1.99 5.44
C ALA A 418 24.05 2.85 4.73
N ILE A 419 23.27 3.65 5.47
CA ILE A 419 22.40 4.66 4.87
C ILE A 419 23.23 5.70 4.11
N LEU A 420 24.33 6.19 4.69
CA LEU A 420 25.25 7.11 4.02
C LEU A 420 25.96 6.47 2.82
N GLU A 421 26.25 5.17 2.87
CA GLU A 421 26.83 4.40 1.77
C GLU A 421 25.84 4.26 0.61
N LYS A 422 24.55 4.01 0.88
CA LYS A 422 23.49 4.06 -0.14
C LYS A 422 23.46 5.40 -0.87
N PHE A 423 23.68 6.50 -0.14
CA PHE A 423 23.86 7.82 -0.77
C PHE A 423 25.16 7.94 -1.56
N SER A 424 26.21 7.21 -1.19
CA SER A 424 27.47 7.18 -1.93
C SER A 424 27.28 6.48 -3.29
N TYR A 425 26.50 5.40 -3.36
CA TYR A 425 26.10 4.76 -4.62
C TYR A 425 25.24 5.68 -5.49
N MET A 426 24.46 6.59 -4.89
CA MET A 426 23.77 7.62 -5.66
C MET A 426 24.71 8.69 -6.24
N VAL A 427 25.95 8.76 -5.75
CA VAL A 427 26.90 9.84 -6.01
C VAL A 427 28.10 9.39 -6.84
N GLY A 428 28.35 8.10 -7.09
CA GLY A 428 29.59 7.68 -7.76
C GLY A 428 29.44 6.64 -8.88
N GLU A 429 29.74 7.05 -10.12
CA GLU A 429 30.58 6.31 -11.08
C GLU A 429 31.38 7.32 -11.91
N ALA A 430 32.36 7.98 -11.30
CA ALA A 430 33.46 8.59 -12.03
C ALA A 430 34.52 7.51 -12.28
N GLY A 431 34.37 6.76 -13.37
CA GLY A 431 35.47 5.98 -13.91
C GLY A 431 36.59 6.95 -14.32
N GLU A 432 37.75 6.83 -13.68
CA GLU A 432 39.01 7.41 -14.14
C GLU A 432 39.28 6.97 -15.59
N ASN A 433 38.86 7.77 -16.57
CA ASN A 433 39.41 7.67 -17.91
C ASN A 433 40.62 8.60 -18.00
N LYS A 434 41.78 7.98 -17.90
CA LYS A 434 43.07 8.52 -18.30
C LYS A 434 43.02 9.06 -19.73
N ASP A 435 43.64 10.22 -19.91
CA ASP A 435 44.24 10.73 -21.14
C ASP A 435 43.46 10.58 -22.44
N VAL A 436 42.76 11.65 -22.85
CA VAL A 436 42.58 11.95 -24.28
C VAL A 436 43.02 13.39 -24.54
N SER A 437 44.21 13.51 -25.09
CA SER A 437 44.76 14.72 -25.70
C SER A 437 43.89 15.18 -26.86
N TRP A 438 43.51 16.45 -26.88
CA TRP A 438 42.88 17.11 -28.03
C TRP A 438 43.96 17.53 -29.04
N PRO A 439 43.85 17.18 -30.34
CA PRO A 439 44.70 17.78 -31.35
C PRO A 439 44.02 19.00 -32.00
N GLY A 440 44.75 20.12 -32.02
CA GLY A 440 44.88 20.96 -33.21
C GLY A 440 44.02 22.23 -33.28
N ASP A 441 44.60 23.34 -32.83
CA ASP A 441 44.48 24.62 -33.55
C ASP A 441 45.29 24.53 -34.85
N GLN A 442 44.64 24.79 -35.99
CA GLN A 442 45.20 25.46 -37.15
C GLN A 442 44.10 26.21 -37.89
#